data_AF-A0A565BBL8-F1
#
_entry.id   AF-A0A565BBL8-F1
#
_cell.length_a   1.000
_cell.length_b   1.000
_cell.length_c   1.000
_cell.angle_alpha   90.00
_cell.angle_beta   90.00
_cell.angle_gamma   90.00
#
_symmetry.space_group_name_H-M   'P 1'
#
loop_
_entity.id
_entity.type
_entity.pdbx_description
1 polymer ?
#
loop_
_entity_poly.entity_id
_entity_poly.type
_entity_poly.pdbx_seq_one_letter_code
_entity_poly.pdbx_strand_id
1 'polypeptide(L)'
;MSRGEVANGVNCYMKQHGVTKQAAVEEMRKMERENYKIIMEEFMTSKAVVLDDTYDAYATLPEIYKHTIPRSSSKEERFEH
;
A
#
# COMPACT_ATOMS: atom_id res chain seq x y z
N MET A 1 17.60 8.92 46.75
CA MET A 1 16.41 8.85 45.89
C MET A 1 16.88 8.52 44.47
N SER A 2 16.69 7.28 44.01
CA SER A 2 16.87 6.97 42.59
C SER A 2 15.73 7.63 41.81
N ARG A 3 16.03 8.43 40.77
CA ARG A 3 15.02 8.89 39.81
C ARG A 3 14.28 7.65 39.34
N GLY A 4 12.99 7.54 39.70
CA GLY A 4 12.18 6.38 39.34
C GLY A 4 12.28 6.11 37.85
N GLU A 5 12.46 4.85 37.45
CA GLU A 5 12.42 4.49 36.04
C GLU A 5 11.12 4.99 35.42
N VAL A 6 11.22 5.85 34.41
CA VAL A 6 10.08 6.27 33.60
C VAL A 6 9.49 5.02 32.96
N ALA A 7 8.17 4.85 33.06
CA ALA A 7 7.48 3.73 32.44
C ALA A 7 7.74 3.74 30.92
N ASN A 8 8.29 2.64 30.41
CA ASN A 8 8.47 2.40 28.99
C ASN A 8 7.86 1.03 28.65
N GLY A 9 7.69 0.76 27.35
CA GLY A 9 7.03 -0.48 26.90
C GLY A 9 7.64 -1.75 27.49
N VAL A 10 8.97 -1.83 27.57
CA VAL A 10 9.67 -2.99 28.16
C VAL A 10 9.34 -3.14 29.64
N ASN A 11 9.40 -2.06 30.43
CA ASN A 11 9.09 -2.07 31.86
C ASN A 11 7.61 -2.41 32.11
N CYS A 12 6.70 -1.88 31.30
CA CYS A 12 5.29 -2.21 31.37
C CYS A 12 5.06 -3.70 31.07
N TYR A 13 5.68 -4.24 30.02
CA TYR A 13 5.57 -5.65 29.65
C TYR A 13 6.13 -6.57 30.73
N MET A 14 7.31 -6.23 31.29
CA MET A 14 7.89 -6.97 32.41
C MET A 14 6.95 -7.01 33.61
N LYS A 15 6.33 -5.88 33.98
CA LYS A 15 5.40 -5.81 35.11
C LYS A 15 4.09 -6.57 34.86
N GLN A 16 3.57 -6.53 33.64
CA GLN A 16 2.31 -7.20 33.28
C GLN A 16 2.46 -8.73 33.25
N HIS A 17 3.60 -9.22 32.74
CA HIS A 17 3.80 -10.65 32.51
C HIS A 17 4.75 -11.31 33.50
N GLY A 18 5.37 -10.56 34.42
CA GLY A 18 6.32 -11.09 35.41
C GLY A 18 7.60 -11.64 34.77
N VAL A 19 7.98 -11.15 33.59
CA VAL A 19 9.10 -11.67 32.80
C VAL A 19 10.38 -10.88 32.97
N THR A 20 11.51 -11.46 32.57
CA THR A 20 12.80 -10.76 32.53
C THR A 20 12.82 -9.70 31.43
N LYS A 21 13.73 -8.73 31.57
CA LYS A 21 13.97 -7.70 30.55
C LYS A 21 14.32 -8.29 29.18
N GLN A 22 15.10 -9.36 29.16
CA GLN A 22 15.50 -10.03 27.92
C GLN A 22 14.29 -10.65 27.21
N ALA A 23 13.46 -11.39 27.95
CA ALA A 23 12.23 -11.97 27.41
C ALA A 23 11.27 -10.89 26.90
N ALA A 24 11.12 -9.78 27.63
CA ALA A 24 10.31 -8.65 27.19
C ALA A 24 10.81 -8.02 25.88
N VAL A 25 12.13 -7.78 25.77
CA VAL A 25 12.74 -7.23 24.55
C VAL A 25 12.62 -8.19 23.37
N GLU A 26 12.78 -9.49 23.61
CA GLU A 26 12.67 -10.51 22.57
C GLU A 26 11.26 -10.60 21.99
N GLU A 27 10.23 -10.59 22.85
CA GLU A 27 8.85 -10.59 22.36
C GLU A 27 8.51 -9.29 21.63
N MET A 28 8.95 -8.13 22.14
CA MET A 28 8.74 -6.87 21.44
C MET A 28 9.38 -6.86 20.04
N ARG A 29 10.58 -7.41 19.89
CA ARG A 29 11.24 -7.56 18.58
C ARG A 29 10.49 -8.52 17.66
N LYS A 30 9.86 -9.55 18.21
CA LYS A 30 9.03 -10.47 17.44
C LYS A 30 7.77 -9.77 16.92
N MET A 31 7.06 -9.04 17.79
CA MET A 31 5.90 -8.23 17.41
C MET A 31 6.27 -7.17 16.35
N GLU A 32 7.43 -6.52 16.50
CA GLU A 32 7.92 -5.55 15.51
C GLU A 32 8.09 -6.18 14.12
N ARG A 33 8.72 -7.36 14.04
CA ARG A 33 8.92 -8.08 12.77
C ARG A 33 7.60 -8.53 12.15
N GLU A 34 6.68 -9.04 12.95
CA GLU A 34 5.36 -9.48 12.50
C GLU A 34 4.54 -8.29 11.97
N ASN A 35 4.53 -7.17 12.70
CA ASN A 35 3.84 -5.95 12.27
C ASN A 35 4.46 -5.36 10.99
N TYR A 36 5.78 -5.38 10.86
CA TYR A 36 6.44 -4.90 9.64
C TYR A 36 6.00 -5.70 8.41
N LYS A 37 5.88 -7.03 8.55
CA LYS A 37 5.41 -7.89 7.47
C LYS A 37 3.98 -7.53 7.04
N ILE A 38 3.06 -7.38 8.00
CA ILE A 38 1.66 -7.03 7.74
C ILE A 38 1.57 -5.69 7.00
N ILE A 39 2.26 -4.66 7.51
CA ILE A 39 2.25 -3.32 6.92
C ILE A 39 2.77 -3.37 5.48
N MET A 40 3.84 -4.13 5.22
CA MET A 40 4.38 -4.27 3.87
C MET A 40 3.41 -5.00 2.93
N GLU A 41 2.77 -6.07 3.39
CA GLU A 41 1.77 -6.82 2.60
C GLU A 41 0.57 -5.93 2.23
N GLU A 42 0.02 -5.17 3.18
CA GLU A 42 -1.06 -4.23 2.92
C GLU A 42 -0.64 -3.09 1.97
N PHE A 43 0.57 -2.55 2.14
CA PHE A 43 1.10 -1.50 1.28
C PHE A 43 1.29 -1.97 -0.17
N MET A 44 1.79 -3.20 -0.36
CA MET A 44 1.95 -3.77 -1.70
C MET A 44 0.60 -4.11 -2.33
N THR A 45 -0.34 -4.66 -1.55
CA THR A 45 -1.69 -4.98 -2.02
C THR A 45 -2.45 -3.73 -2.46
N SER A 46 -2.43 -2.68 -1.63
CA SER A 46 -3.09 -1.40 -1.97
C SER A 46 -2.52 -0.76 -3.24
N LYS A 47 -1.19 -0.79 -3.45
CA LYS A 47 -0.58 -0.32 -4.70
C LYS A 47 -0.98 -1.17 -5.90
N ALA A 48 -1.01 -2.50 -5.75
CA ALA A 48 -1.39 -3.39 -6.83
C ALA A 48 -2.83 -3.13 -7.28
N VAL A 49 -3.77 -2.97 -6.35
CA VAL A 49 -5.18 -2.64 -6.64
C VAL A 49 -5.29 -1.30 -7.38
N VAL A 50 -4.60 -0.26 -6.91
CA VAL A 50 -4.61 1.05 -7.59
C VAL A 50 -4.08 0.97 -9.02
N LEU A 51 -3.01 0.21 -9.25
CA LEU A 51 -2.45 0.06 -10.59
C LEU A 51 -3.40 -0.70 -11.53
N ASP A 52 -4.04 -1.75 -11.04
CA ASP A 52 -5.04 -2.56 -11.77
C ASP A 52 -6.22 -1.69 -12.21
N ASP A 53 -6.86 -0.97 -11.26
CA ASP A 53 -7.99 -0.08 -11.54
C ASP A 53 -7.63 1.01 -12.56
N THR A 54 -6.42 1.59 -12.46
CA THR A 54 -5.99 2.61 -13.41
C THR A 54 -5.79 2.02 -14.81
N TYR A 55 -5.16 0.85 -14.90
CA TYR A 55 -4.92 0.19 -16.17
C TYR A 55 -6.23 -0.19 -16.87
N ASP A 56 -7.19 -0.72 -16.11
CA ASP A 56 -8.54 -1.02 -16.59
C ASP A 56 -9.24 0.23 -17.11
N ALA A 57 -9.14 1.35 -16.40
CA ALA A 57 -9.68 2.63 -16.89
C ALA A 57 -9.02 3.05 -18.22
N TYR A 58 -7.69 2.97 -18.35
CA TYR A 58 -6.98 3.30 -19.59
C TYR A 58 -7.36 2.37 -20.76
N ALA A 59 -7.61 1.09 -20.49
CA ALA A 59 -8.02 0.12 -21.50
C ALA A 59 -9.36 0.47 -22.18
N THR A 60 -10.22 1.24 -21.51
CA THR A 60 -11.50 1.71 -22.08
C THR A 60 -11.40 2.96 -22.94
N LEU A 61 -10.29 3.72 -22.86
CA LEU A 61 -10.13 4.97 -23.62
C LEU A 61 -10.27 4.80 -25.15
N PRO A 62 -9.73 3.74 -25.79
CA PRO A 62 -9.90 3.54 -27.23
C PRO A 62 -11.37 3.39 -27.65
N GLU A 63 -12.19 2.75 -26.83
CA GLU A 63 -13.62 2.57 -27.11
C GLU A 63 -14.41 3.86 -26.94
N ILE A 64 -14.06 4.67 -25.93
CA ILE A 64 -14.62 6.01 -25.73
C ILE A 64 -14.26 6.93 -26.90
N TYR A 65 -13.03 6.86 -27.40
CA TYR A 65 -12.54 7.68 -28.51
C TYR A 65 -13.29 7.40 -29.83
N LYS A 66 -13.62 6.13 -30.10
CA LYS A 66 -14.43 5.73 -31.27
C LYS A 66 -15.84 6.33 -31.28
N HIS A 67 -16.42 6.62 -30.12
CA HIS A 67 -17.80 7.12 -29.98
C HIS A 67 -17.89 8.64 -29.79
N THR A 68 -16.79 9.29 -29.41
CA THR A 68 -16.74 10.74 -29.18
C THR A 68 -16.23 11.54 -30.38
N ILE A 69 -15.52 10.90 -31.32
CA ILE A 69 -15.25 11.51 -32.62
C ILE A 69 -16.49 11.36 -33.51
N PRO A 70 -17.16 12.46 -33.90
CA PRO A 70 -18.19 12.36 -34.93
C PRO A 70 -17.53 11.80 -36.19
N ARG A 71 -18.09 10.72 -36.76
CA ARG A 71 -17.68 10.21 -38.08
C ARG A 71 -17.82 11.35 -39.09
N SER A 72 -16.77 12.16 -39.26
CA SER A 72 -16.62 13.02 -40.41
C SER A 72 -16.41 12.10 -41.59
N SER A 73 -17.49 11.91 -42.33
CA SER A 73 -17.63 11.50 -43.72
C SER A 73 -16.35 11.06 -44.42
N SER A 74 -16.41 9.85 -44.96
CA SER A 74 -15.82 9.51 -46.25
C SER A 74 -15.71 10.72 -47.18
N LYS A 75 -14.50 11.20 -47.44
CA LYS A 75 -14.15 11.89 -48.68
C LYS A 75 -12.73 11.49 -49.09
N GLU A 76 -12.73 10.34 -49.73
CA GLU A 76 -11.86 9.98 -50.83
C GLU A 76 -11.96 11.09 -51.91
N GLU A 77 -11.00 12.01 -51.97
CA GLU A 77 -10.84 12.93 -53.11
C GLU A 77 -9.36 13.23 -53.33
N ARG A 78 -8.73 12.33 -54.11
CA ARG A 78 -7.88 12.61 -55.28
C ARG A 78 -7.02 13.90 -55.21
N PHE A 79 -5.73 13.72 -54.95
CA PHE A 79 -4.67 14.62 -55.43
C PHE A 79 -3.62 13.80 -56.20
N GLU A 80 -4.02 13.36 -57.38
CA GLU A 80 -3.11 13.12 -58.51
C GLU A 80 -3.82 13.65 -59.76
N HIS A 81 -3.48 14.88 -60.14
CA HIS A 81 -3.20 15.26 -61.53
C HIS A 81 -2.48 16.61 -61.60
#